data_AF-A0A425Y0I9-F1
#
_entry.id   AF-A0A425Y0I9-F1
#
_cell.length_a   1.000
_cell.length_b   1.000
_cell.length_c   1.000
_cell.angle_alpha   90.00
_cell.angle_beta   90.00
_cell.angle_gamma   90.00
#
_symmetry.space_group_name_H-M   'P 1'
#
loop_
_entity.id
_entity.type
_entity.pdbx_description
1 polymer ?
#
loop_
_entity_poly.entity_id
_entity_poly.type
_entity_poly.pdbx_seq_one_letter_code
_entity_poly.pdbx_strand_id
1 'polypeptide(L)' 'MHDGCAGSFENGQQVVDKVRMMGFAEQLMPMPLDIECHGCKEPFTMEEFEGHCPKCDMVHGVTPCHAFDPNNIMAAGIGY' A
#
# COMPACT_ATOMS: atom_id res chain seq x y z
N MET A 1 -4.73 -4.92 -23.36
CA MET A 1 -5.24 -5.01 -21.97
C MET A 1 -4.03 -5.17 -21.06
N HIS A 2 -3.89 -4.37 -19.99
CA HIS A 2 -2.80 -4.53 -19.02
C HIS A 2 -3.40 -5.07 -17.71
N ASP A 3 -3.57 -6.40 -17.64
CA ASP A 3 -4.08 -7.16 -16.50
C ASP A 3 -3.10 -7.22 -15.31
N GLY A 4 -2.12 -6.31 -15.23
CA GLY A 4 -1.15 -6.29 -14.12
C GLY A 4 -1.79 -6.00 -12.75
N CYS A 5 -3.00 -5.43 -12.77
CA CYS A 5 -3.69 -4.88 -11.62
C CYS A 5 -5.09 -5.47 -11.38
N ALA A 6 -5.58 -6.31 -12.29
CA ALA A 6 -6.91 -6.96 -12.21
C ALA A 6 -6.92 -8.18 -11.29
N GLY A 7 -5.99 -8.26 -10.33
CA GLY A 7 -6.03 -9.27 -9.29
C GLY A 7 -7.15 -8.95 -8.31
N SER A 8 -8.04 -9.89 -8.05
CA SER A 8 -8.91 -9.81 -6.87
C SER A 8 -8.02 -10.02 -5.65
N PHE A 9 -7.62 -8.93 -5.00
CA PHE A 9 -6.87 -9.00 -3.75
C PHE A 9 -7.84 -9.25 -2.60
N GLU A 10 -7.63 -10.34 -1.88
CA GLU A 10 -8.47 -10.69 -0.73
C GLU A 10 -7.98 -10.02 0.55
N ASN A 11 -6.71 -9.59 0.59
CA ASN A 11 -6.09 -8.96 1.75
C ASN A 11 -4.90 -8.07 1.35
N GLY A 12 -4.42 -7.25 2.31
CA GLY A 12 -3.30 -6.34 2.07
C GLY A 12 -1.94 -7.03 1.87
N GLN A 13 -1.75 -8.26 2.39
CA GLN A 13 -0.51 -9.01 2.14
C GLN A 13 -0.37 -9.35 0.66
N GLN A 14 -1.44 -9.80 0.01
CA GLN A 14 -1.44 -10.05 -1.44
C GLN A 14 -1.15 -8.78 -2.25
N VAL A 15 -1.62 -7.61 -1.79
CA VAL A 15 -1.33 -6.31 -2.44
C VAL A 15 0.16 -5.99 -2.30
N VAL A 16 0.69 -6.03 -1.07
CA VAL A 16 2.10 -5.76 -0.77
C VAL A 16 3.02 -6.73 -1.52
N ASP A 17 2.75 -8.03 -1.47
CA ASP A 17 3.52 -9.04 -2.18
C ASP A 17 3.52 -8.80 -3.68
N LYS A 18 2.37 -8.39 -4.25
CA LYS A 18 2.28 -8.08 -5.69
C LYS A 18 3.12 -6.88 -6.06
N VAL A 19 3.09 -5.79 -5.30
CA VAL A 19 3.92 -4.61 -5.57
C VAL A 19 5.40 -4.89 -5.36
N ARG A 20 5.77 -5.69 -4.35
CA ARG A 20 7.14 -6.21 -4.14
C ARG A 20 7.60 -7.05 -5.34
N MET A 21 6.79 -8.03 -5.78
CA MET A 21 7.10 -8.89 -6.92
C MET A 21 7.28 -8.12 -8.23
N MET A 22 6.53 -7.03 -8.43
CA MET A 22 6.67 -6.17 -9.59
C MET A 22 7.84 -5.19 -9.49
N GLY A 23 8.48 -5.06 -8.32
CA GLY A 23 9.56 -4.09 -8.07
C GLY A 23 9.05 -2.65 -7.91
N PHE A 24 7.77 -2.49 -7.52
CA PHE A 24 7.14 -1.19 -7.28
C PHE A 24 7.11 -0.80 -5.81
N ALA A 25 7.32 -1.71 -4.85
CA ALA A 25 7.17 -1.42 -3.42
C ALA A 25 7.86 -0.12 -2.97
N GLU A 26 9.16 0.02 -3.28
CA GLU A 26 9.99 1.18 -2.93
C GLU A 26 9.92 2.32 -3.97
N GLN A 27 9.02 2.24 -4.95
CA GLN A 27 8.83 3.32 -5.92
C GLN A 27 7.86 4.36 -5.38
N LEU A 28 8.18 5.63 -5.63
CA LEU A 28 7.29 6.75 -5.35
C LEU A 28 6.01 6.63 -6.17
N MET A 29 4.88 6.82 -5.50
CA MET A 29 3.59 6.96 -6.13
C MET A 29 3.53 8.27 -6.95
N PRO A 30 2.67 8.34 -7.97
CA PRO A 30 2.48 9.57 -8.75
C PRO A 30 2.01 10.76 -7.89
N MET A 31 1.36 10.48 -6.76
CA MET A 31 0.90 11.47 -5.80
C MET A 31 0.98 10.87 -4.39
N PRO A 32 1.55 11.59 -3.40
CA PRO A 32 1.51 11.15 -2.01
C PRO A 32 0.07 11.20 -1.49
N LEU A 33 -0.29 10.23 -0.64
CA LEU A 33 -1.62 10.10 -0.05
C LEU A 33 -1.54 10.16 1.47
N ASP A 34 -2.35 11.02 2.08
CA ASP A 34 -2.52 11.05 3.53
C ASP A 34 -3.54 10.00 3.95
N ILE A 35 -3.10 9.04 4.76
CA ILE A 35 -3.93 7.93 5.23
C ILE A 35 -3.88 7.76 6.74
N GLU A 36 -4.93 7.15 7.28
CA GLU A 36 -4.97 6.73 8.68
C GLU A 36 -4.43 5.31 8.79
N CYS A 37 -3.41 5.11 9.63
CA CYS A 37 -2.88 3.78 9.90
C CYS A 37 -3.95 2.85 10.47
N HIS A 38 -4.13 1.68 9.85
CA HIS A 38 -5.12 0.69 10.33
C HIS A 38 -4.80 0.15 11.74
N GLY A 39 -3.52 0.08 12.11
CA GLY A 39 -3.06 -0.45 13.40
C GLY A 39 -3.18 0.55 14.55
N CYS A 40 -2.54 1.72 14.44
CA CYS A 40 -2.46 2.69 15.52
C CYS A 40 -3.37 3.92 15.36
N LYS A 41 -4.10 4.03 14.25
CA LYS A 41 -5.03 5.14 13.97
C LYS A 41 -4.40 6.52 13.88
N GLU A 42 -3.07 6.56 13.78
CA GLU A 42 -2.35 7.81 13.53
C GLU A 42 -2.34 8.12 12.03
N PRO A 43 -2.55 9.38 11.65
CA PRO A 43 -2.42 9.81 10.27
C PRO A 43 -0.94 9.80 9.87
N PHE A 44 -0.65 9.35 8.64
CA PHE A 44 0.67 9.46 8.04
C PHE A 44 0.55 9.61 6.52
N THR A 45 1.56 10.23 5.93
CA THR A 45 1.65 10.40 4.48
C THR A 45 2.39 9.20 3.89
N MET A 46 1.73 8.52 2.94
CA MET A 46 2.32 7.44 2.17
C MET A 46 2.78 8.00 0.82
N GLU A 47 4.08 7.91 0.56
CA GLU A 47 4.71 8.41 -0.67
C GLU A 47 5.07 7.29 -1.65
N GLU A 48 5.27 6.08 -1.15
CA GLU A 48 5.64 4.88 -1.92
C GLU A 48 4.46 3.91 -2.06
N PHE A 49 4.53 2.95 -2.99
CA PHE A 49 3.47 1.93 -3.14
C PHE A 49 3.38 0.98 -1.94
N GLU A 50 4.46 0.85 -1.17
CA GLU A 50 4.50 0.20 0.14
C GLU A 50 4.84 1.24 1.21
N GLY A 51 3.93 1.47 2.16
CA GLY A 51 4.03 2.51 3.18
C GLY A 51 4.13 1.89 4.57
N HIS A 52 5.16 2.30 5.32
CA HIS A 52 5.39 1.81 6.68
C HIS A 52 4.97 2.88 7.68
N CYS A 53 4.07 2.52 8.60
CA CYS A 53 3.65 3.44 9.63
C CYS A 53 4.80 3.68 10.64
N PRO A 54 5.29 4.92 10.83
CA PRO A 54 6.44 5.20 11.69
C PRO A 54 6.17 5.01 13.19
N LYS A 55 4.90 4.80 13.58
CA LYS A 55 4.48 4.66 14.98
C LYS A 55 4.38 3.21 15.44
N CYS A 56 3.88 2.33 14.57
CA CYS A 56 3.58 0.95 14.92
C CYS A 56 4.11 -0.08 13.93
N ASP A 57 4.88 0.36 12.92
CA ASP A 57 5.49 -0.52 11.91
C ASP A 57 4.46 -1.28 11.05
N MET A 58 3.25 -0.75 10.96
CA MET A 58 2.17 -1.30 10.12
C MET A 58 2.48 -1.03 8.65
N VAL A 59 2.62 -2.11 7.89
CA VAL A 59 2.84 -2.08 6.45
C VAL A 59 1.51 -1.95 5.73
N HIS A 60 1.43 -0.97 4.84
CA HIS A 60 0.30 -0.71 3.96
C HIS A 60 0.76 -0.81 2.51
N GLY A 61 -0.10 -1.29 1.63
CA GLY A 61 0.20 -1.43 0.22
C GLY A 61 -0.96 -0.99 -0.65
N VAL A 62 -0.64 -0.46 -1.82
CA VAL A 62 -1.61 -0.15 -2.86
C VAL A 62 -1.04 -0.44 -4.24
N THR A 63 -1.86 -1.01 -5.11
CA THR A 63 -1.46 -1.27 -6.48
C THR A 63 -1.41 0.01 -7.32
N PRO A 64 -0.51 0.12 -8.33
CA PRO A 64 -0.38 1.34 -9.13
C PRO A 64 -1.64 1.85 -9.83
N CYS A 65 -2.54 0.96 -10.21
CA CYS A 65 -3.83 1.30 -10.81
C CYS A 65 -4.83 1.92 -9.84
N HIS A 66 -4.61 1.82 -8.52
CA HIS A 66 -5.51 2.33 -7.49
C HIS A 66 -4.81 3.30 -6.52
N ALA A 67 -3.53 3.61 -6.77
CA ALA A 67 -2.67 4.48 -5.95
C ALA A 67 -3.02 5.98 -6.01
N PHE A 68 -4.23 6.31 -6.47
CA PHE A 68 -4.79 7.67 -6.49
C PHE A 68 -5.92 7.85 -5.47
N ASP A 69 -6.37 6.78 -4.82
CA ASP A 69 -7.45 6.82 -3.84
C ASP A 69 -7.03 6.09 -2.55
N PRO A 70 -6.95 6.81 -1.42
CA PRO A 70 -6.54 6.23 -0.14
C PRO A 70 -7.46 5.11 0.36
N ASN A 71 -8.71 5.03 -0.12
CA ASN A 71 -9.63 3.93 0.22
C ASN A 71 -9.20 2.57 -0.32
N ASN A 72 -8.32 2.54 -1.33
CA ASN A 72 -7.79 1.29 -1.89
C ASN A 72 -6.50 0.82 -1.20
N ILE A 73 -6.02 1.58 -0.21
CA ILE A 73 -4.84 1.20 0.55
C ILE A 73 -5.22 0.10 1.54
N MET A 74 -4.47 -1.00 1.48
CA MET A 74 -4.73 -2.18 2.29
C MET A 74 -3.59 -2.41 3.27
N ALA A 75 -3.92 -2.72 4.52
CA ALA A 75 -2.92 -3.07 5.53
C ALA A 75 -2.51 -4.54 5.42
N ALA A 76 -1.21 -4.83 5.38
CA ALA A 76 -0.65 -6.18 5.29
C ALA A 76 -0.34 -6.78 6.67
N GLY A 77 0.16 -5.99 7.61
CA GLY A 77 0.56 -6.48 8.93
C GLY A 77 1.60 -5.59 9.60
N ILE A 78 1.79 -5.74 10.92
CA ILE A 78 2.83 -5.04 11.67
C ILE A 78 4.13 -5.83 11.45
N GLY A 79 5.17 -5.18 10.92
CA GLY A 79 6.47 -5.81 10.63
C GLY A 79 6.42 -6.88 9.53
N TYR A 80 5.58 -6.69 8.51
CA TYR A 80 5.38 -7.61 7.38
C TYR A 80 6.40 -7.43 6.23
#